data_AF-A0A1E7HAT8-F1
#
_entry.id   AF-A0A1E7HAT8-F1
#
_cell.length_a   1.000
_cell.length_b   1.000
_cell.length_c   1.000
_cell.angle_alpha   90.00
_cell.angle_beta   90.00
_cell.angle_gamma   90.00
#
_symmetry.space_group_name_H-M   'P 1'
#
loop_
_entity.id
_entity.type
_entity.pdbx_description
1 polymer ?
#
loop_
_entity_poly.entity_id
_entity_poly.type
_entity_poly.pdbx_seq_one_letter_code
_entity_poly.pdbx_strand_id
1 'polypeptide(L)' 'MKKPFYQGSIERIMLGGVPRQYAILLYTIGAAFVLGMYNFYIIPVVFLIHFVLKLLYKRDEYIVEIVLQHMKDSDYLDV' A
#
# COMPACT_ATOMS: atom_id res chain seq x y z
N MET A 1 -19.19 2.27 -21.54
CA MET A 1 -18.40 1.09 -21.96
C MET A 1 -18.66 -0.02 -20.95
N LYS A 2 -19.35 -1.12 -21.32
CA LYS A 2 -19.57 -2.26 -20.40
C LYS A 2 -18.22 -2.95 -20.18
N LYS A 3 -17.68 -2.88 -18.96
CA LYS A 3 -16.49 -3.67 -18.60
C LYS A 3 -16.90 -5.15 -18.52
N PRO A 4 -16.20 -6.09 -19.20
CA PRO A 4 -16.49 -7.52 -19.08
C PRO A 4 -16.37 -8.02 -17.63
N PHE A 5 -17.26 -8.93 -17.25
CA PHE A 5 -17.41 -9.43 -15.87
C PHE A 5 -16.12 -10.06 -15.29
N TYR A 6 -15.24 -10.58 -16.15
CA TYR A 6 -13.97 -11.17 -15.74
C TYR A 6 -12.86 -10.14 -15.44
N GLN A 7 -12.98 -8.89 -15.90
CA GLN A 7 -11.94 -7.88 -15.65
C GLN A 7 -11.78 -7.56 -14.16
N GLY A 8 -12.86 -7.65 -13.37
CA GLY A 8 -12.80 -7.43 -11.93
C GLY A 8 -11.95 -8.46 -11.16
N SER A 9 -11.66 -9.62 -11.76
CA SER A 9 -10.83 -10.67 -11.17
C SER A 9 -9.35 -10.55 -11.51
N ILE A 10 -9.02 -9.78 -12.56
CA ILE A 10 -7.66 -9.60 -13.08
C ILE A 10 -7.13 -8.23 -12.66
N GLU A 11 -8.00 -7.23 -12.56
CA GLU A 11 -7.67 -5.89 -12.09
C GLU A 11 -7.48 -5.88 -10.56
N ARG A 12 -6.36 -5.31 -10.12
CA ARG A 12 -6.04 -5.12 -8.71
C ARG A 12 -7.08 -4.19 -8.07
N ILE A 13 -7.72 -4.65 -6.99
CA ILE A 13 -8.71 -3.83 -6.29
C ILE A 13 -7.98 -2.73 -5.52
N MET A 14 -8.13 -1.49 -5.99
CA MET A 14 -7.56 -0.29 -5.38
C MET A 14 -8.53 0.32 -4.35
N LEU A 15 -7.99 0.86 -3.27
CA LEU A 15 -8.68 1.65 -2.25
C LEU A 15 -7.97 3.01 -2.14
N GLY A 16 -8.63 4.08 -2.56
CA GLY A 16 -8.05 5.44 -2.49
C GLY A 16 -6.84 5.68 -3.43
N GLY A 17 -6.58 4.78 -4.37
CA GLY A 17 -5.42 4.83 -5.28
C GLY A 17 -4.21 4.01 -4.81
N VAL A 18 -4.38 3.20 -3.77
CA VAL A 18 -3.39 2.22 -3.28
C VAL A 18 -4.05 0.84 -3.29
N PRO A 19 -3.34 -0.28 -3.50
CA PRO A 19 -3.96 -1.60 -3.45
C PRO A 19 -4.61 -1.85 -2.09
N ARG A 20 -5.82 -2.44 -2.10
CA ARG A 20 -6.66 -2.58 -0.90
C ARG A 20 -5.91 -3.23 0.27
N GLN A 21 -5.08 -4.23 0.00
CA GLN A 21 -4.31 -4.95 1.02
C GLN A 21 -3.37 -4.01 1.79
N TYR A 22 -2.59 -3.20 1.10
CA TYR A 22 -1.67 -2.23 1.73
C TYR A 22 -2.41 -1.09 2.41
N ALA A 23 -3.52 -0.62 1.84
CA ALA A 23 -4.34 0.40 2.46
C ALA A 23 -4.91 -0.09 3.80
N ILE A 24 -5.51 -1.29 3.82
CA ILE A 24 -6.02 -1.90 5.06
C ILE A 24 -4.90 -2.07 6.08
N LEU A 25 -3.74 -2.59 5.67
CA LEU A 25 -2.59 -2.78 6.56
C LEU A 25 -2.14 -1.46 7.20
N LEU A 26 -2.04 -0.39 6.40
CA LEU A 26 -1.64 0.92 6.90
C LEU A 26 -2.66 1.48 7.90
N TYR A 27 -3.95 1.38 7.58
CA TYR A 27 -5.02 1.89 8.45
C TYR A 27 -5.18 1.05 9.72
N THR A 28 -4.98 -0.27 9.68
CA THR A 28 -5.04 -1.11 10.89
C THR A 28 -3.86 -0.85 11.82
N ILE A 29 -2.65 -0.72 11.28
CA ILE A 29 -1.47 -0.31 12.06
C ILE A 29 -1.70 1.09 12.64
N GLY A 30 -2.15 2.04 11.82
CA GLY A 30 -2.48 3.39 12.26
C GLY A 30 -3.54 3.41 13.36
N ALA A 31 -4.60 2.63 13.22
CA ALA A 31 -5.66 2.50 14.22
C ALA A 31 -5.13 1.87 15.53
N ALA A 32 -4.27 0.85 15.44
CA ALA A 32 -3.65 0.23 16.61
C ALA A 32 -2.81 1.26 17.39
N PHE A 33 -2.07 2.13 16.70
CA PHE A 33 -1.32 3.20 17.35
C PHE A 33 -2.21 4.30 17.93
N VAL A 34 -3.20 4.78 17.18
CA VAL A 34 -4.10 5.84 17.62
C VAL A 34 -4.93 5.39 18.82
N LEU A 35 -5.53 4.19 18.74
CA LEU A 35 -6.38 3.66 19.81
C LEU A 35 -5.56 3.08 20.96
N GLY A 36 -4.48 2.36 20.66
CA GLY A 36 -3.65 1.68 21.66
C GLY A 36 -2.77 2.63 22.46
N MET A 37 -2.24 3.70 21.84
CA MET A 37 -1.43 4.71 22.53
C MET A 37 -2.21 6.00 22.85
N TYR A 38 -3.50 6.07 22.48
CA TYR A 38 -4.33 7.28 22.57
C TYR A 38 -3.69 8.52 21.93
N ASN A 39 -2.85 8.30 20.91
CA ASN A 39 -2.05 9.35 20.29
C ASN A 39 -2.66 9.79 18.96
N PHE A 40 -3.52 10.80 19.02
CA PHE A 40 -4.20 11.36 17.85
C PHE A 40 -3.25 12.04 16.85
N TYR A 41 -2.02 12.41 17.26
CA TYR A 41 -1.02 12.98 16.34
C TYR A 41 -0.55 11.97 15.28
N ILE A 42 -0.84 10.68 15.45
CA ILE A 42 -0.51 9.65 14.47
C ILE A 42 -1.47 9.68 13.27
N ILE A 43 -2.69 10.22 13.43
CA ILE A 43 -3.66 10.34 12.34
C ILE A 43 -3.09 11.08 11.12
N PRO A 44 -2.54 12.32 11.25
CA PRO A 44 -1.97 13.02 10.10
C PRO A 44 -0.77 12.28 9.49
N VAL A 45 0.02 11.56 10.30
CA VAL A 45 1.15 10.75 9.82
C VAL A 45 0.65 9.61 8.92
N VAL A 46 -0.37 8.88 9.36
CA VAL A 46 -1.00 7.79 8.58
C VAL A 46 -1.55 8.33 7.26
N PHE A 47 -2.23 9.49 7.28
CA PHE A 47 -2.72 10.15 6.07
C PHE A 47 -1.58 10.55 5.12
N LEU A 48 -0.49 11.09 5.65
CA LEU A 48 0.67 11.48 4.86
C LEU A 48 1.30 10.25 4.19
N ILE A 49 1.49 9.16 4.93
CA ILE A 49 2.01 7.90 4.39
C ILE A 49 1.09 7.37 3.29
N HIS A 50 -0.23 7.37 3.51
CA HIS A 50 -1.20 6.93 2.51
C HIS A 50 -1.15 7.79 1.24
N PHE A 51 -0.96 9.11 1.40
CA PHE A 51 -0.84 10.04 0.28
C PHE A 51 0.45 9.80 -0.53
N VAL A 52 1.58 9.57 0.14
CA VAL A 52 2.85 9.21 -0.52
C VAL A 52 2.69 7.90 -1.30
N LEU A 53 2.10 6.88 -0.68
CA LEU A 53 1.82 5.61 -1.36
C LEU A 53 0.94 5.83 -2.58
N LYS A 54 -0.14 6.62 -2.46
CA LYS A 54 -1.00 6.96 -3.60
C LYS A 54 -0.22 7.60 -4.75
N LEU A 55 0.74 8.49 -4.46
CA LEU A 55 1.58 9.11 -5.50
C LEU A 55 2.53 8.11 -6.15
N LEU A 56 3.09 7.17 -5.38
CA LEU A 56 3.95 6.11 -5.90
C LEU A 56 3.15 5.14 -6.79
N TYR A 57 1.99 4.69 -6.32
CA TYR A 57 1.09 3.80 -7.08
C TYR A 57 0.48 4.47 -8.31
N LYS A 58 0.37 5.80 -8.33
CA LYS A 58 -0.01 6.55 -9.54
C LYS A 58 1.04 6.45 -10.64
N ARG A 59 2.32 6.24 -10.29
CA ARG A 59 3.41 6.08 -11.27
C ARG A 59 3.55 4.63 -11.73
N ASP A 60 3.51 3.70 -10.79
CA ASP A 60 3.64 2.27 -11.06
C ASP A 60 2.79 1.46 -10.06
N GLU A 61 1.90 0.62 -10.59
CA GLU A 61 0.98 -0.20 -9.81
C GLU A 61 1.65 -1.30 -8.97
N TYR A 62 2.93 -1.62 -9.25
CA TYR A 62 3.71 -2.71 -8.64
C TYR A 62 4.95 -2.23 -7.88
N ILE A 63 5.08 -0.92 -7.65
CA ILE A 63 6.30 -0.33 -7.08
C ILE A 63 6.71 -0.92 -5.74
N VAL A 64 5.74 -1.21 -4.86
CA VAL A 64 6.02 -1.78 -3.53
C VAL A 64 6.48 -3.22 -3.64
N GLU A 65 5.90 -4.01 -4.55
CA GLU A 65 6.30 -5.39 -4.81
C GLU A 65 7.72 -5.45 -5.36
N ILE A 66 8.07 -4.55 -6.27
CA ILE A 66 9.42 -4.45 -6.84
C ILE A 66 10.42 -4.11 -5.73
N VAL A 67 10.10 -3.13 -4.87
CA VAL A 67 10.97 -2.76 -3.75
C VAL A 67 11.11 -3.91 -2.75
N LEU A 68 10.01 -4.58 -2.40
CA LEU A 68 10.03 -5.74 -1.50
C LEU A 68 10.83 -6.91 -2.08
N GLN A 69 10.71 -7.15 -3.39
CA GLN A 69 11.49 -8.16 -4.08
C GLN A 69 12.97 -7.79 -4.07
N HIS A 70 13.31 -6.53 -4.39
CA HIS A 70 14.69 -6.05 -4.37
C HIS A 70 15.33 -6.13 -2.98
N MET A 71 14.56 -5.84 -1.92
CA MET A 71 15.03 -6.01 -0.54
C MET A 71 15.26 -7.47 -0.16
N LYS A 72 14.52 -8.41 -0.75
CA LYS A 72 14.72 -9.85 -0.53
C LYS A 72 15.88 -10.41 -1.35
N ASP A 73 16.17 -9.82 -2.50
CA ASP A 73 17.24 -10.25 -3.41
C ASP A 73 18.63 -9.71 -3.01
N SER A 74 18.79 -9.11 -1.82
CA SER A 74 20.06 -8.49 -1.39
C SER A 74 21.19 -9.49 -1.11
N ASP A 75 21.00 -10.78 -1.37
CA ASP A 75 21.92 -11.87 -1.01
C ASP A 75 22.39 -12.69 -2.25
N TYR A 76 22.05 -12.26 -3.47
CA TYR A 76 22.39 -13.01 -4.69
C TYR A 76 23.78 -12.69 -5.29
N LEU A 77 24.52 -11.72 -4.74
CA LEU A 77 25.85 -11.30 -5.22
C LEU A 77 26.98 -11.53 -4.21
N ASP A 78 26.75 -12.30 -3.15
CA ASP A 78 27.82 -12.81 -2.29
C ASP A 78 28.41 -14.10 -2.90
N VAL A 79 29.00 -13.97 -4.09
CA VAL A 79 29.88 -14.97 -4.73
C VAL A 79 31.29 -14.40 -4.87
#